data_AF-A0A2U3P9V0-F1
#
_entry.id   AF-A0A2U3P9V0-F1
#
_cell.length_a   1.000
_cell.length_b   1.000
_cell.length_c   1.000
_cell.angle_alpha   90.00
_cell.angle_beta   90.00
_cell.angle_gamma   90.00
#
_symmetry.space_group_name_H-M   'P 1'
#
loop_
_entity.id
_entity.type
_entity.pdbx_description
1 polymer ?
#
loop_
_entity_poly.entity_id
_entity_poly.type
_entity_poly.pdbx_seq_one_letter_code
_entity_poly.pdbx_strand_id
1 'polypeptide(L)'
;VKDDPTAEEINAWLDDVEPDRKDARDATHFRRIVAATEAVGSASAELDDVVAAARAAGDTWAMIGAALGVCQQAAYQRFRRSEPD
;
A
#
# COMPACT_ATOMS: atom_id res chain seq x y z
N VAL A 1 -6.94 41.10 8.26
CA VAL A 1 -6.37 39.95 7.52
C VAL A 1 -5.09 39.60 8.24
N LYS A 2 -4.96 38.39 8.75
CA LYS A 2 -3.70 37.92 9.35
C LYS A 2 -2.86 37.48 8.16
N ASP A 3 -1.72 38.12 7.92
CA ASP A 3 -0.84 37.75 6.81
C ASP A 3 -0.45 36.27 6.94
N ASP A 4 -0.58 35.53 5.85
CA ASP A 4 -0.09 34.16 5.78
C ASP A 4 1.44 34.21 5.80
N PRO A 5 2.09 33.42 6.67
CA PRO A 5 3.55 33.42 6.76
C PRO A 5 4.14 32.94 5.45
N THR A 6 5.21 33.61 5.03
CA THR A 6 6.00 33.24 3.87
C THR A 6 6.71 31.90 4.09
N ALA A 7 7.15 31.25 3.00
CA ALA A 7 7.88 29.98 3.10
C ALA A 7 9.18 30.11 3.93
N GLU A 8 9.84 31.27 3.90
CA GLU A 8 11.04 31.52 4.70
C GLU A 8 10.72 31.60 6.21
N GLU A 9 9.60 32.24 6.57
CA GLU A 9 9.15 32.32 7.96
C GLU A 9 8.69 30.95 8.50
N ILE A 10 8.07 30.12 7.65
CA ILE A 10 7.71 28.74 8.00
C ILE A 10 8.96 27.90 8.24
N ASN A 11 9.97 27.99 7.35
CA ASN A 11 11.23 27.25 7.51
C ASN A 11 11.98 27.67 8.77
N ALA A 12 12.08 28.98 9.03
CA ALA A 12 12.70 29.50 10.24
C ALA A 12 11.99 29.05 11.52
N TRP A 13 10.66 28.92 11.50
CA TRP A 13 9.89 28.36 12.60
C TRP A 13 10.12 26.85 12.76
N LEU A 14 10.16 26.09 11.67
CA LEU A 14 10.44 24.65 11.70
C LEU A 14 11.82 24.33 12.25
N ASP A 15 12.82 25.17 11.97
CA ASP A 15 14.19 25.02 12.50
C ASP A 15 14.26 25.28 14.01
N ASP A 16 13.34 26.06 14.58
CA ASP A 16 13.24 26.36 16.02
C ASP A 16 12.35 25.37 16.79
N VAL A 17 11.52 24.60 16.08
CA VAL A 17 10.68 23.56 16.70
C VAL A 17 11.56 22.36 17.07
N GLU A 18 11.99 22.32 18.33
CA GLU A 18 12.55 21.12 18.92
C GLU A 18 11.43 20.27 19.55
N PRO A 19 11.07 19.11 18.98
CA PRO A 19 9.99 18.29 19.51
C PRO A 19 10.37 17.75 20.89
N ASP A 20 9.52 17.99 21.89
CA ASP A 20 9.74 17.46 23.23
C ASP A 20 9.71 15.92 23.19
N ARG A 21 10.78 15.30 23.67
CA ARG A 21 10.93 13.84 23.68
C ARG A 21 9.83 13.13 24.46
N LYS A 22 9.15 13.82 25.38
CA LYS A 22 7.99 13.32 26.13
C LYS A 22 6.70 13.28 25.28
N ASP A 23 6.61 14.13 24.26
CA ASP A 23 5.51 14.23 23.30
C ASP A 23 5.78 13.43 22.02
N ALA A 24 7.04 13.02 21.80
CA ALA A 24 7.44 11.99 20.84
C ALA A 24 6.87 10.63 21.27
N ARG A 25 5.57 10.46 21.07
CA ARG A 25 4.85 9.20 21.24
C ARG A 25 5.64 8.12 20.52
N ASP A 26 6.00 7.03 21.20
CA ASP A 26 6.85 5.97 20.67
C ASP A 26 6.33 5.51 19.29
N ALA A 27 6.94 6.09 18.26
CA ALA A 27 6.51 5.93 16.88
C ALA A 27 6.83 4.52 16.38
N THR A 28 7.41 3.64 17.20
CA THR A 28 7.70 2.26 16.85
C THR A 28 6.45 1.51 16.44
N HIS A 29 5.33 1.66 17.15
CA HIS A 29 4.07 1.01 16.77
C HIS A 29 3.53 1.56 15.44
N PHE A 30 3.56 2.88 15.26
CA PHE A 30 3.12 3.52 14.01
C PHE A 30 4.00 3.13 12.82
N ARG A 31 5.33 3.16 12.97
CA ARG A 31 6.28 2.70 11.95
C ARG A 31 6.06 1.23 11.60
N ARG A 32 5.78 0.38 12.59
CA ARG A 32 5.46 -1.03 12.35
C ARG A 32 4.15 -1.21 11.57
N ILE A 33 3.13 -0.39 11.86
CA ILE A 33 1.88 -0.39 11.09
C ILE A 33 2.15 0.03 9.65
N VAL A 34 2.88 1.13 9.42
CA VAL A 34 3.24 1.61 8.08
C VAL A 34 4.00 0.53 7.31
N ALA A 35 5.04 -0.04 7.90
CA ALA A 35 5.82 -1.11 7.27
C ALA A 35 4.97 -2.35 6.95
N ALA A 36 4.04 -2.74 7.82
CA ALA A 36 3.12 -3.84 7.57
C ALA A 36 2.13 -3.52 6.43
N THR A 37 1.62 -2.29 6.37
CA THR A 37 0.75 -1.83 5.28
C THR A 37 1.48 -1.83 3.94
N GLU A 38 2.72 -1.36 3.91
CA GLU A 38 3.57 -1.40 2.71
C GLU A 38 3.84 -2.83 2.26
N ALA A 39 4.17 -3.73 3.20
CA ALA A 39 4.38 -5.15 2.90
C ALA A 39 3.12 -5.82 2.33
N VAL A 40 1.94 -5.52 2.88
CA VAL A 40 0.66 -6.02 2.35
C VAL A 40 0.40 -5.46 0.95
N GLY A 41 0.69 -4.18 0.72
CA GLY A 41 0.57 -3.56 -0.61
C GLY A 41 1.48 -4.22 -1.64
N SER A 42 2.75 -4.42 -1.29
CA SER A 42 3.74 -5.09 -2.15
C SER A 42 3.32 -6.53 -2.48
N ALA A 43 2.92 -7.31 -1.48
CA ALA A 43 2.47 -8.68 -1.69
C ALA A 43 1.18 -8.77 -2.51
N SER A 44 0.29 -7.78 -2.38
CA SER A 44 -0.94 -7.72 -3.17
C SER A 44 -0.66 -7.40 -4.63
N ALA A 45 0.27 -6.46 -4.90
CA ALA A 45 0.70 -6.14 -6.26
C ALA A 45 1.41 -7.34 -6.93
N GLU A 46 2.31 -8.01 -6.21
CA GLU A 46 2.95 -9.24 -6.70
C GLU A 46 1.93 -10.33 -7.02
N LEU A 47 0.90 -10.48 -6.18
CA LEU A 47 -0.17 -11.46 -6.43
C LEU A 47 -0.97 -11.11 -7.71
N ASP A 48 -1.26 -9.83 -7.94
CA ASP A 48 -1.93 -9.39 -9.16
C ASP A 48 -1.08 -9.68 -10.41
N ASP A 49 0.23 -9.42 -10.36
CA ASP A 49 1.17 -9.69 -11.45
C ASP A 49 1.28 -11.19 -11.77
N VAL A 50 1.39 -12.03 -10.75
CA VAL A 50 1.47 -13.49 -10.92
C VAL A 50 0.16 -14.04 -11.49
N VAL A 51 -0.99 -13.53 -11.05
CA VAL A 51 -2.29 -13.93 -11.61
C VAL A 51 -2.41 -13.50 -13.08
N ALA A 52 -1.99 -12.28 -13.42
CA ALA A 52 -1.98 -11.80 -14.80
C ALA A 52 -1.07 -12.66 -15.69
N ALA A 53 0.13 -13.01 -15.20
CA ALA A 53 1.05 -13.90 -15.91
C ALA A 53 0.47 -15.30 -16.12
N ALA A 54 -0.19 -15.89 -15.12
CA ALA A 54 -0.87 -17.18 -15.24
C ALA A 54 -1.99 -17.13 -16.29
N ARG A 55 -2.79 -16.06 -16.30
CA ARG A 55 -3.84 -15.84 -17.30
C ARG A 55 -3.27 -15.71 -18.71
N ALA A 56 -2.17 -14.96 -18.88
CA ALA A 56 -1.46 -14.83 -20.15
C ALA A 56 -0.84 -16.17 -20.63
N ALA A 57 -0.43 -17.03 -19.71
CA ALA A 57 0.03 -18.39 -20.01
C ALA A 57 -1.12 -19.35 -20.39
N GLY A 58 -2.38 -18.93 -20.26
CA GLY A 58 -3.57 -19.70 -20.60
C GLY A 58 -4.19 -20.47 -19.43
N ASP A 59 -3.70 -20.27 -18.20
CA ASP A 59 -4.28 -20.94 -17.03
C ASP A 59 -5.70 -20.48 -16.78
N THR A 60 -6.61 -21.42 -16.52
CA THR A 60 -8.02 -21.09 -16.28
C THR A 60 -8.23 -20.50 -14.88
N TRP A 61 -9.26 -19.68 -14.74
CA TRP A 61 -9.70 -19.16 -13.43
C TRP A 61 -9.98 -20.27 -12.39
N ALA A 62 -10.32 -21.48 -12.82
CA ALA A 62 -10.52 -22.62 -11.92
C ALA A 62 -9.19 -23.11 -11.32
N MET A 63 -8.12 -23.20 -12.14
CA MET A 63 -6.78 -23.57 -11.66
C MET A 63 -6.20 -22.50 -10.74
N ILE A 64 -6.35 -21.24 -11.12
CA ILE A 64 -5.92 -20.10 -10.29
C ILE A 64 -6.70 -20.07 -8.96
N GLY A 65 -8.02 -20.28 -9.00
CA GLY A 65 -8.84 -20.38 -7.79
C GLY A 65 -8.39 -21.52 -6.87
N ALA A 66 -8.08 -22.69 -7.43
CA ALA A 66 -7.56 -23.81 -6.66
C ALA A 66 -6.22 -23.48 -5.96
N ALA A 67 -5.29 -22.81 -6.66
CA ALA A 67 -4.03 -22.36 -6.08
C ALA A 67 -4.22 -21.33 -4.96
N LEU A 68 -5.22 -20.45 -5.10
CA LEU A 68 -5.58 -19.44 -4.10
C LEU A 68 -6.43 -19.97 -2.94
N GLY A 69 -6.92 -21.21 -3.02
CA GLY A 69 -7.84 -21.79 -2.04
C GLY A 69 -9.27 -21.21 -2.09
N VAL A 70 -9.71 -20.70 -3.24
CA VAL A 70 -11.05 -20.12 -3.45
C VAL A 70 -11.75 -20.73 -4.66
N CYS A 71 -13.05 -20.48 -4.82
CA CYS A 71 -13.76 -20.91 -6.02
C CYS A 71 -13.39 -20.07 -7.25
N GLN A 72 -13.60 -20.62 -8.46
CA GLN A 72 -13.34 -19.94 -9.73
C GLN A 72 -14.00 -18.55 -9.81
N GLN A 73 -15.26 -18.44 -9.38
CA GLN A 73 -16.00 -17.18 -9.43
C GLN A 73 -15.38 -16.12 -8.50
N ALA A 74 -14.86 -16.52 -7.34
CA ALA A 74 -14.17 -15.62 -6.42
C ALA A 74 -12.83 -15.13 -6.99
N ALA A 75 -12.07 -16.03 -7.63
CA ALA A 75 -10.83 -15.66 -8.32
C ALA A 75 -11.10 -14.67 -9.47
N TYR A 76 -12.07 -14.97 -10.34
CA TYR A 76 -12.45 -14.10 -11.45
C TYR A 76 -12.89 -12.71 -10.96
N GLN A 77 -13.80 -12.64 -9.97
CA GLN A 77 -14.28 -11.35 -9.47
C GLN A 77 -13.16 -10.49 -8.88
N ARG A 78 -12.18 -11.13 -8.21
CA ARG A 78 -11.07 -10.44 -7.58
C ARG A 78 -10.06 -9.91 -8.60
N PHE A 79 -9.71 -10.71 -9.61
CA PHE A 79 -8.54 -10.45 -10.46
C PHE A 79 -8.84 -10.11 -11.93
N ARG A 80 -10.12 -10.08 -12.37
CA ARG A 80 -10.47 -9.71 -13.76
C ARG A 80 -9.98 -8.33 -14.21
N ARG A 81 -9.58 -7.44 -13.30
CA ARG A 81 -9.04 -6.11 -13.62
C ARG A 81 -7.53 -6.12 -13.88
N SER A 82 -6.86 -7.22 -13.55
CA SER A 82 -5.41 -7.38 -13.69
C SER A 82 -5.02 -8.00 -15.03
N GLU A 83 -6.00 -8.45 -15.84
CA GLU A 83 -5.74 -8.84 -17.22
C GLU A 83 -5.56 -7.59 -18.09
N PRO A 84 -4.42 -7.43 -18.80
CA PRO A 84 -4.30 -6.42 -19.84
C PRO A 84 -5.22 -6.78 -21.03
N ASP A 85 -5.82 -5.76 -21.63
CA ASP A 85 -6.73 -5.85 -22.79
C ASP A 85 -6.00 -6.38 -24.05
#